data_AF-A0A7S2Y5X6-F1
#
_entry.id   AF-A0A7S2Y5X6-F1
#
_cell.length_a   1.000
_cell.length_b   1.000
_cell.length_c   1.000
_cell.angle_alpha   90.00
_cell.angle_beta   90.00
_cell.angle_gamma   90.00
#
_symmetry.space_group_name_H-M   'P 1'
#
loop_
_entity.id
_entity.type
_entity.pdbx_description
1 polymer ?
#
loop_
_entity_poly.entity_id
_entity_poly.type
_entity_poly.pdbx_seq_one_letter_code
_entity_poly.pdbx_strand_id
1 'polypeptide(L)'
;CEVIVKTGDKVDVGMYFVREGSVVLETNKGTDKQKINKGGYFGEKNMLLDQNKDGKKHLSKRSPMTIISAEERTKIDVLFLEECRKIVDTTKLGLGKPVAINAIDQSIRWTD
;
A
#
# COMPACT_ATOMS: atom_id res chain seq x y z
N CYS A 1 6.58 4.30 21.23
CA CYS A 1 5.59 3.73 20.29
C CYS A 1 4.51 4.76 20.03
N GLU A 2 4.10 4.92 18.77
CA GLU A 2 3.16 5.94 18.30
C GLU A 2 2.15 5.31 17.34
N VAL A 3 0.90 5.75 17.40
CA VAL A 3 -0.13 5.33 16.44
C VAL A 3 0.05 6.14 15.17
N ILE A 4 0.37 5.46 14.07
CA ILE A 4 0.62 6.08 12.76
C ILE A 4 -0.69 6.25 12.00
N VAL A 5 -1.55 5.22 12.07
CA VAL A 5 -2.89 5.22 11.47
C VAL A 5 -3.82 4.49 12.41
N LYS A 6 -5.03 5.00 12.60
CA LYS A 6 -6.07 4.31 13.36
C LYS A 6 -7.08 3.63 12.43
N THR A 7 -7.63 2.50 12.88
CA THR A 7 -8.76 1.87 12.22
C THR A 7 -9.89 2.88 12.05
N GLY A 8 -10.43 3.00 10.84
CA GLY A 8 -11.47 3.97 10.50
C GLY A 8 -10.94 5.34 10.11
N ASP A 9 -9.64 5.63 10.17
CA ASP A 9 -9.10 6.89 9.63
C ASP A 9 -9.26 6.92 8.13
N LYS A 10 -9.49 8.12 7.58
CA LYS A 10 -9.46 8.33 6.14
C LYS A 10 -7.99 8.38 5.72
N VAL A 11 -7.58 7.40 4.92
CA VAL A 11 -6.20 7.26 4.44
C VAL A 11 -6.19 7.20 2.93
N ASP A 12 -5.11 7.71 2.34
CA ASP A 12 -4.88 7.53 0.92
C ASP A 12 -4.50 6.09 0.61
N VAL A 13 -4.89 5.65 -0.59
CA VAL A 13 -4.68 4.29 -1.06
C VAL A 13 -3.21 4.13 -1.42
N GLY A 14 -2.46 3.45 -0.55
CA GLY A 14 -1.01 3.28 -0.68
C GLY A 14 -0.53 1.92 -0.16
N MET A 15 0.68 1.56 -0.56
CA MET A 15 1.45 0.42 -0.06
C MET A 15 2.58 0.98 0.79
N TYR A 16 2.83 0.36 1.93
CA TYR A 16 3.72 0.89 2.96
C TYR A 16 4.94 -0.01 3.10
N PHE A 17 6.12 0.58 3.26
CA PHE A 17 7.40 -0.11 3.36
C PHE A 17 8.12 0.28 4.65
N VAL A 18 8.47 -0.70 5.48
CA VAL A 18 9.21 -0.45 6.73
C VAL A 18 10.70 -0.32 6.41
N ARG A 19 11.23 0.89 6.44
CA ARG A 19 12.64 1.19 6.12
C ARG A 19 13.57 0.97 7.31
N GLU A 20 13.09 1.32 8.50
CA GLU A 20 13.80 1.19 9.78
C GLU A 20 12.80 0.79 10.88
N GLY A 21 13.29 0.09 11.90
CA GLY A 21 12.47 -0.38 13.03
C GLY A 21 11.45 -1.46 12.64
N SER A 22 10.28 -1.38 13.29
CA SER A 22 9.16 -2.30 13.05
C SER A 22 7.82 -1.65 13.36
N VAL A 23 6.74 -2.23 12.81
CA VAL A 23 5.35 -1.85 13.09
C VAL A 23 4.54 -3.03 13.57
N VAL A 24 3.49 -2.74 14.32
CA VAL A 24 2.40 -3.69 14.62
C VAL A 24 1.17 -3.25 13.85
N LEU A 25 0.62 -4.16 13.07
CA LEU A 25 -0.67 -4.04 12.42
C LEU A 25 -1.71 -4.70 13.30
N GLU A 26 -2.76 -3.96 13.66
CA GLU A 26 -3.88 -4.47 14.43
C GLU A 26 -5.15 -4.50 13.57
N THR A 27 -5.74 -5.68 13.41
CA THR A 27 -7.02 -5.90 12.71
C THR A 27 -8.07 -6.43 13.67
N ASN A 28 -9.34 -6.45 13.24
CA ASN A 28 -10.46 -7.00 14.02
C ASN A 28 -10.54 -6.42 15.45
N LYS A 29 -10.45 -5.09 15.55
CA LYS A 29 -10.48 -4.33 16.82
C LYS A 29 -9.37 -4.74 17.80
N GLY A 30 -8.19 -5.09 17.29
CA GLY A 30 -7.01 -5.43 18.10
C GLY A 30 -6.87 -6.91 18.43
N THR A 31 -7.80 -7.75 17.96
CA THR A 31 -7.76 -9.21 18.16
C THR A 31 -6.56 -9.83 17.45
N ASP A 32 -6.33 -9.42 16.21
CA ASP A 32 -5.24 -9.93 15.39
C ASP A 32 -4.13 -8.91 15.34
N LYS A 33 -2.92 -9.34 15.69
CA LYS A 33 -1.72 -8.50 15.66
C LYS A 33 -0.66 -9.16 14.81
N GLN A 34 -0.13 -8.41 13.85
CA GLN A 34 0.98 -8.84 13.02
C GLN A 34 2.13 -7.85 13.14
N LYS A 35 3.31 -8.32 13.50
CA LYS A 35 4.53 -7.50 13.51
C LYS A 35 5.20 -7.56 12.14
N ILE A 36 5.50 -6.39 11.56
CA ILE A 36 6.26 -6.25 10.32
C ILE A 36 7.58 -5.56 10.65
N ASN A 37 8.69 -6.22 10.37
CA ASN A 37 10.04 -5.69 10.61
C ASN A 37 10.57 -4.93 9.39
N LYS A 38 11.70 -4.26 9.56
CA LYS A 38 12.50 -3.65 8.49
C LYS A 38 12.60 -4.57 7.26
N GLY A 39 12.39 -3.98 6.08
CA GLY A 39 12.36 -4.68 4.79
C GLY A 39 11.00 -5.31 4.45
N GLY A 40 10.10 -5.40 5.41
CA GLY A 40 8.72 -5.84 5.19
C GLY A 40 7.84 -4.72 4.62
N TYR A 41 6.69 -5.13 4.09
CA TYR A 41 5.68 -4.24 3.51
C TYR A 41 4.27 -4.69 3.89
N PHE A 42 3.30 -3.81 3.70
CA PHE A 42 1.88 -4.11 3.89
C PHE A 42 0.99 -3.16 3.08
N GLY A 43 -0.29 -3.51 2.94
CA GLY A 43 -1.25 -2.71 2.18
C GLY A 43 -1.21 -2.96 0.68
N GLU A 44 -0.58 -4.03 0.22
CA GLU A 44 -0.47 -4.45 -1.17
C GLU A 44 -1.85 -4.58 -1.86
N LYS A 45 -2.88 -5.02 -1.12
CA LYS A 45 -4.26 -5.09 -1.62
C LYS A 45 -4.85 -3.73 -1.97
N ASN A 46 -4.30 -2.63 -1.41
CA ASN A 46 -4.71 -1.28 -1.77
C ASN A 46 -4.40 -0.98 -3.25
N MET A 47 -3.34 -1.59 -3.79
CA MET A 47 -2.98 -1.41 -5.20
C MET A 47 -3.99 -2.04 -6.16
N LEU A 48 -4.77 -3.02 -5.70
CA LEU A 48 -5.78 -3.71 -6.51
C LEU A 48 -7.14 -2.98 -6.52
N LEU A 49 -7.32 -1.93 -5.71
CA LEU A 49 -8.60 -1.22 -5.62
C LEU A 49 -9.00 -0.52 -6.92
N ASP A 50 -8.05 -0.33 -7.83
CA ASP A 50 -8.31 0.25 -9.15
C ASP A 50 -9.10 -0.66 -10.09
N GLN A 51 -9.22 -1.95 -9.77
CA GLN A 51 -9.98 -2.90 -10.58
C GLN A 51 -11.50 -2.67 -10.50
N ASN A 52 -12.00 -2.04 -9.43
CA ASN A 52 -13.39 -2.23 -9.01
C ASN A 52 -14.39 -1.12 -9.38
N LYS A 53 -14.02 0.01 -10.03
CA LYS A 53 -15.01 1.09 -10.33
C LYS A 53 -14.67 1.97 -11.53
N ASP A 54 -15.57 2.03 -12.52
CA ASP A 54 -15.97 3.11 -13.48
C ASP A 54 -15.00 4.29 -13.80
N GLY A 55 -13.68 4.12 -13.70
CA GLY A 55 -12.71 5.20 -13.86
C GLY A 55 -12.76 6.30 -12.78
N LYS A 56 -13.58 6.16 -11.73
CA LYS A 56 -13.65 7.14 -10.63
C LYS A 56 -12.54 6.89 -9.62
N LYS A 57 -11.51 7.75 -9.66
CA LYS A 57 -10.37 7.84 -8.75
C LYS A 57 -10.78 7.86 -7.27
N HIS A 58 -10.97 6.69 -6.66
CA HIS A 58 -11.08 6.59 -5.19
C HIS A 58 -9.68 6.54 -4.61
N LEU A 59 -9.10 7.72 -4.40
CA LEU A 59 -7.73 7.86 -3.87
C LEU A 59 -7.66 7.72 -2.36
N SER A 60 -8.79 7.68 -1.67
CA SER A 60 -8.86 7.53 -0.22
C SER A 60 -9.93 6.52 0.21
N LYS A 61 -9.68 5.85 1.34
CA LYS A 61 -10.60 4.90 1.98
C LYS A 61 -10.51 4.98 3.49
N ARG A 62 -11.41 4.28 4.17
CA ARG A 62 -11.30 4.04 5.62
C ARG A 62 -10.28 2.93 5.85
N SER A 63 -9.31 3.16 6.73
CA SER A 63 -8.32 2.14 7.08
C SER A 63 -9.00 0.97 7.79
N PRO A 64 -8.81 -0.29 7.35
CA PRO A 64 -9.35 -1.46 8.02
C PRO A 64 -8.53 -1.89 9.24
N MET A 65 -7.40 -1.22 9.50
CA MET A 65 -6.43 -1.60 10.53
C MET A 65 -5.83 -0.38 11.23
N THR A 66 -5.34 -0.60 12.44
CA THR A 66 -4.49 0.35 13.16
C THR A 66 -3.03 -0.03 12.93
N ILE A 67 -2.17 0.96 12.68
CA ILE A 67 -0.74 0.81 12.46
C ILE A 67 -0.02 1.53 13.59
N ILE A 68 0.85 0.81 14.30
CA ILE A 68 1.54 1.33 15.48
C ILE A 68 3.04 1.13 15.29
N SER A 69 3.87 2.17 15.48
CA SER A 69 5.32 1.99 15.56
C SER A 69 5.67 1.18 16.80
N ALA A 70 6.42 0.10 16.61
CA ALA A 70 6.86 -0.74 17.72
C ALA A 70 8.15 -0.22 18.39
N GLU A 71 8.83 0.72 17.73
CA GLU A 71 10.14 1.27 18.14
C GLU A 71 10.16 2.79 17.89
N GLU A 72 10.99 3.53 18.63
CA GLU A 72 11.10 5.00 18.49
C GLU A 72 11.66 5.44 17.13
N ARG A 73 12.49 4.61 16.50
CA ARG A 73 13.14 4.92 15.21
C ARG A 73 12.45 4.24 14.01
N THR A 74 11.18 3.88 14.13
CA THR A 74 10.44 3.29 13.01
C THR A 74 10.26 4.31 11.89
N LYS A 75 10.68 3.97 10.67
CA LYS A 75 10.47 4.76 9.45
C LYS A 75 9.68 3.97 8.42
N ILE A 76 8.69 4.61 7.83
CA ILE A 76 7.80 4.01 6.83
C ILE A 76 7.75 4.93 5.62
N ASP A 77 8.00 4.37 4.44
CA ASP A 77 7.72 5.02 3.17
C ASP A 77 6.38 4.53 2.63
N VAL A 78 5.72 5.38 1.84
CA VAL A 78 4.44 5.06 1.20
C VAL A 78 4.60 5.20 -0.31
N LEU A 79 4.17 4.19 -1.03
CA LEU A 79 3.96 4.25 -2.47
C LEU A 79 2.47 4.40 -2.72
N PHE A 80 2.03 5.57 -3.15
CA PHE A 80 0.62 5.83 -3.38
C PHE A 80 0.17 5.21 -4.71
N LEU A 81 -1.08 4.76 -4.75
CA LEU A 81 -1.66 4.17 -5.96
C LEU A 81 -1.68 5.19 -7.12
N GLU A 82 -1.84 6.48 -6.82
CA GLU A 82 -1.75 7.55 -7.83
C GLU A 82 -0.37 7.66 -8.46
N GLU A 83 0.70 7.43 -7.70
CA GLU A 83 2.07 7.46 -8.21
C GLU A 83 2.36 6.21 -9.05
N CYS A 84 1.91 5.04 -8.60
CA CYS A 84 1.99 3.80 -9.37
C CYS A 84 1.35 3.94 -10.76
N ARG A 85 0.16 4.58 -10.83
CA ARG A 85 -0.59 4.77 -12.08
C ARG A 85 0.14 5.55 -13.16
N LYS A 86 1.11 6.36 -12.78
CA LYS A 86 1.91 7.13 -13.75
C LYS A 86 2.86 6.26 -14.55
N ILE A 87 3.12 5.04 -14.07
CA ILE A 87 4.15 4.14 -14.60
C ILE A 87 3.54 2.80 -15.03
N VAL A 88 2.51 2.35 -14.31
CA VAL A 88 1.86 1.05 -14.50
C VAL A 88 0.35 1.24 -14.61
N ASP A 89 -0.27 0.60 -15.61
CA ASP A 89 -1.72 0.46 -15.72
C ASP A 89 -2.24 -0.43 -14.58
N THR A 90 -2.56 0.22 -13.45
CA THR A 90 -2.96 -0.47 -12.22
C THR A 90 -4.30 -1.19 -12.32
N THR A 91 -5.12 -0.90 -13.33
CA THR A 91 -6.37 -1.64 -13.61
C THR A 91 -6.12 -3.10 -13.98
N LYS A 92 -4.91 -3.41 -14.45
CA LYS A 92 -4.51 -4.75 -14.92
C LYS A 92 -3.71 -5.56 -13.90
N LEU A 93 -3.31 -4.96 -12.78
CA LEU A 93 -2.55 -5.67 -11.75
C LEU A 93 -3.35 -6.87 -11.25
N GLY A 94 -2.72 -8.03 -11.00
CA GLY A 94 -3.40 -9.20 -10.42
C GLY A 94 -4.33 -10.00 -11.35
N LEU A 95 -4.48 -9.62 -12.64
CA LEU A 95 -5.31 -10.36 -13.62
C LEU A 95 -4.60 -11.56 -14.28
N GLY A 96 -3.38 -11.90 -13.87
CA GLY A 96 -2.61 -13.06 -14.34
C GLY A 96 -1.57 -12.78 -15.44
N LYS A 97 -0.73 -13.79 -15.73
CA LYS A 97 0.46 -13.69 -16.62
C LYS A 97 0.22 -13.12 -18.03
N PRO A 98 -0.89 -13.38 -18.73
CA PRO A 98 -1.08 -12.88 -20.11
C PRO A 98 -1.28 -11.36 -20.20
N VAL A 99 -1.68 -10.71 -19.12
CA VAL A 99 -2.07 -9.28 -19.10
C VAL A 99 -0.97 -8.39 -18.51
N ALA A 100 -0.05 -8.95 -17.72
CA ALA A 100 1.02 -8.21 -17.05
C ALA A 100 2.05 -7.57 -18.00
N ILE A 101 2.29 -8.18 -19.18
CA ILE A 101 3.27 -7.68 -20.17
C ILE A 101 2.83 -6.34 -20.79
N ASN A 102 1.52 -6.06 -20.80
CA ASN A 102 0.94 -4.84 -21.38
C ASN A 102 0.56 -3.78 -20.32
N ALA A 103 1.00 -3.96 -19.07
CA ALA A 103 0.67 -3.05 -17.97
C ALA A 103 1.77 -2.00 -17.71
N ILE A 104 2.98 -2.19 -18.24
CA ILE A 104 4.09 -1.23 -18.09
C ILE A 104 4.05 -0.26 -19.27
N ASP A 105 4.11 1.04 -19.01
CA ASP A 105 4.28 2.04 -20.06
C ASP A 105 5.65 1.84 -20.75
N GLN A 106 5.62 1.43 -22.02
CA GLN A 106 6.81 1.16 -22.82
C GLN A 106 7.58 2.43 -23.23
N SER A 107 7.00 3.62 -23.01
CA SER A 107 7.67 4.90 -23.26
C SER A 107 8.65 5.30 -22.15
N ILE A 108 8.56 4.66 -20.98
CA ILE A 108 9.45 4.91 -19.85
C ILE A 108 10.81 4.28 -20.14
N ARG A 109 11.78 5.14 -20.45
CA ARG A 109 13.18 4.74 -20.57
C ARG A 109 13.82 4.72 -19.19
N TRP A 110 14.19 3.54 -18.73
CA TRP A 110 15.07 3.38 -17.58
C TRP A 110 16.46 3.85 -18.01
N THR A 111 16.96 4.91 -17.38
CA THR A 111 18.38 5.27 -17.47
C THR A 111 19.11 4.51 -16.38
N ASP A 112 20.08 3.68 -16.79
CA ASP A 112 21.02 2.97 -15.91
C ASP A 112 21.87 3.94 -15.07
#